data_AF-A0A8S3HR27-F1
#
_entry.id   AF-A0A8S3HR27-F1
#
_cell.length_a   1.000
_cell.length_b   1.000
_cell.length_c   1.000
_cell.angle_alpha   90.00
_cell.angle_beta   90.00
_cell.angle_gamma   90.00
#
_symmetry.space_group_name_H-M   'P 1'
#
loop_
_entity.id
_entity.type
_entity.pdbx_description
1 polymer ?
#
loop_
_entity_poly.entity_id
_entity_poly.type
_entity_poly.pdbx_seq_one_letter_code
_entity_poly.pdbx_strand_id
1 'polypeptide(L)'
;MRLRLAAKNSPDSPNFFHLANLIVRKLLELSGLRLIGRNYYQFDRKVDLERYRLTLFPGFLTNVNIYEGSLMINVDLSHKVLNKTTVFNRLQDIFTQFVDFKRAQDEATKELVGQIVLTTYNSKTYKIDEIAW
;
A
#
# COMPACT_ATOMS: atom_id res chain seq x y z
N MET A 1 -23.40 28.75 -8.62
CA MET A 1 -23.61 27.32 -8.28
C MET A 1 -24.82 27.21 -7.36
N ARG A 2 -25.87 26.48 -7.75
CA ARG A 2 -27.12 26.37 -6.98
C ARG A 2 -27.19 24.99 -6.33
N LEU A 3 -27.08 24.92 -5.01
CA LEU A 3 -27.20 23.67 -4.26
C LEU A 3 -28.69 23.31 -4.10
N ARG A 4 -29.03 22.03 -4.27
CA ARG A 4 -30.37 21.49 -4.05
C ARG A 4 -30.26 20.21 -3.22
N LEU A 5 -31.23 19.97 -2.35
CA LEU A 5 -31.31 18.73 -1.58
C LEU A 5 -31.63 17.58 -2.54
N ALA A 6 -30.73 16.60 -2.64
CA ALA A 6 -30.93 15.40 -3.46
C ALA A 6 -31.66 14.30 -2.67
N ALA A 7 -31.15 13.96 -1.49
CA ALA A 7 -31.72 12.91 -0.64
C ALA A 7 -31.25 13.06 0.82
N LYS A 8 -32.00 12.45 1.75
CA LYS A 8 -31.55 12.17 3.12
C LYS A 8 -31.15 10.69 3.19
N ASN A 9 -29.93 10.41 3.61
CA ASN A 9 -29.42 9.05 3.76
C ASN A 9 -29.60 8.57 5.21
N SER A 10 -30.07 7.34 5.41
CA SER A 10 -30.07 6.70 6.73
C SER A 10 -28.65 6.28 7.15
N PRO A 11 -28.38 6.10 8.45
CA PRO A 11 -27.10 5.58 8.94
C PRO A 11 -26.73 4.22 8.33
N ASP A 12 -27.72 3.38 8.02
CA ASP A 12 -27.51 2.04 7.45
C ASP A 12 -27.32 2.05 5.92
N SER A 13 -27.36 3.23 5.29
CA SER A 13 -27.23 3.33 3.84
C SER A 13 -25.78 3.14 3.37
N PRO A 14 -25.55 2.50 2.20
CA PRO A 14 -24.21 2.38 1.61
C PRO A 14 -23.49 3.72 1.43
N ASN A 15 -24.25 4.78 1.11
CA ASN A 15 -23.74 6.14 0.94
C ASN A 15 -23.18 6.71 2.24
N PHE A 16 -23.83 6.43 3.37
CA PHE A 16 -23.35 6.85 4.69
C PHE A 16 -22.02 6.16 5.05
N PHE A 17 -21.93 4.84 4.83
CA PHE A 17 -20.68 4.09 5.03
C PHE A 17 -19.54 4.61 4.14
N HIS A 18 -19.84 4.93 2.89
CA HIS A 18 -18.84 5.51 1.99
C HIS A 18 -18.33 6.86 2.51
N LEU A 19 -19.24 7.74 2.94
CA LEU A 19 -18.89 9.04 3.52
C LEU A 19 -18.05 8.88 4.81
N ALA A 20 -18.45 7.99 5.71
CA ALA A 20 -17.72 7.75 6.96
C ALA A 20 -16.30 7.23 6.68
N ASN A 21 -16.14 6.32 5.72
CA ASN A 21 -14.82 5.86 5.27
C ASN A 21 -13.97 7.01 4.69
N LEU A 22 -14.56 7.91 3.89
CA LEU A 22 -13.84 9.08 3.35
C LEU A 22 -13.37 10.01 4.48
N ILE A 23 -14.22 10.25 5.49
CA ILE A 23 -13.87 11.08 6.65
C ILE A 23 -12.70 10.47 7.41
N VAL A 24 -12.78 9.18 7.77
CA VAL A 24 -11.71 8.48 8.50
C VAL A 24 -10.39 8.50 7.73
N ARG A 25 -10.44 8.23 6.42
CA ARG A 25 -9.26 8.35 5.54
C ARG A 25 -8.63 9.74 5.60
N LYS A 26 -9.45 10.79 5.54
CA LYS A 26 -8.96 12.17 5.62
C LYS A 26 -8.32 12.48 6.98
N LEU A 27 -8.88 11.98 8.07
CA LEU A 27 -8.31 12.14 9.41
C LEU A 27 -6.96 11.42 9.57
N LEU A 28 -6.81 10.24 8.97
CA LEU A 28 -5.53 9.52 8.95
C LEU A 28 -4.46 10.27 8.14
N GLU A 29 -4.84 10.86 7.01
CA GLU A 29 -3.93 11.72 6.23
C GLU A 29 -3.51 12.97 7.01
N LEU A 30 -4.45 13.64 7.68
CA LEU A 30 -4.19 14.84 8.47
C LEU A 30 -3.31 14.57 9.69
N SER A 31 -3.36 13.36 10.25
CA SER A 31 -2.45 12.92 11.32
C SER A 31 -1.07 12.48 10.82
N GLY A 32 -0.79 12.64 9.52
CA GLY A 32 0.53 12.40 8.92
C GLY A 32 0.76 10.96 8.46
N LEU A 33 -0.25 10.08 8.50
CA LEU A 33 -0.11 8.76 7.92
C LEU A 33 -0.27 8.80 6.40
N ARG A 34 0.47 7.92 5.71
CA ARG A 34 0.42 7.78 4.26
C ARG A 34 -0.21 6.46 3.88
N LEU A 35 -1.06 6.50 2.86
CA LEU A 35 -1.70 5.31 2.31
C LEU A 35 -0.66 4.47 1.54
N ILE A 36 -0.53 3.19 1.91
CA ILE A 36 0.18 2.18 1.10
C ILE A 36 -0.79 1.04 0.83
N GLY A 37 -1.20 0.89 -0.43
CA GLY A 37 -2.24 -0.06 -0.82
C GLY A 37 -3.60 0.37 -0.25
N ARG A 38 -4.07 -0.31 0.80
CA ARG A 38 -5.38 -0.06 1.43
C ARG A 38 -5.30 0.48 2.86
N ASN A 39 -4.10 0.57 3.44
CA ASN A 39 -3.89 0.88 4.85
C ASN A 39 -2.96 2.07 5.01
N TYR A 40 -2.98 2.69 6.19
CA TYR A 40 -2.26 3.91 6.51
C TYR A 40 -1.07 3.60 7.42
N TYR A 41 0.10 4.13 7.08
CA TYR A 41 1.36 3.88 7.79
C TYR A 41 2.13 5.16 8.08
N GLN A 42 2.89 5.15 9.17
CA GLN A 42 3.75 6.24 9.61
C GLN A 42 5.16 6.07 9.02
N PHE A 43 5.53 6.94 8.08
CA PHE A 43 6.84 6.91 7.44
C PHE A 43 7.97 7.41 8.34
N ASP A 44 7.65 8.38 9.20
CA ASP A 44 8.64 9.01 10.09
C ASP A 44 9.05 8.10 11.26
N ARG A 45 8.28 7.04 11.51
CA ARG A 45 8.53 6.03 12.56
C ARG A 45 8.98 4.68 12.00
N LYS A 46 9.58 4.68 10.81
CA LYS A 46 10.09 3.46 10.20
C LYS A 46 11.17 2.81 11.09
N VAL A 47 11.22 1.48 11.07
CA VAL A 47 12.24 0.67 11.74
C VAL A 47 13.04 -0.07 10.69
N ASP A 48 14.33 0.20 10.62
CA ASP A 48 15.23 -0.44 9.67
C ASP A 48 15.87 -1.70 10.29
N LEU A 49 15.64 -2.85 9.66
CA LEU A 49 16.27 -4.13 10.00
C LEU A 49 17.42 -4.41 9.05
N GLU A 50 18.56 -3.77 9.27
CA GLU A 50 19.69 -3.78 8.33
C GLU A 50 20.20 -5.20 8.01
N ARG A 51 20.23 -6.09 9.01
CA ARG A 51 20.65 -7.49 8.84
C ARG A 51 19.85 -8.23 7.77
N TYR A 52 18.58 -7.87 7.58
CA TYR A 52 17.68 -8.52 6.64
C TYR A 52 17.38 -7.68 5.40
N ARG A 53 17.97 -6.48 5.29
CA ARG A 53 17.64 -5.49 4.25
C ARG A 53 16.13 -5.20 4.21
N LEU A 54 15.48 -5.11 5.37
CA LEU A 54 14.05 -4.81 5.49
C LEU A 54 13.83 -3.46 6.19
N THR A 55 12.74 -2.80 5.84
CA THR A 55 12.21 -1.64 6.56
C THR A 55 10.76 -1.91 6.95
N LEU A 56 10.41 -1.67 8.20
CA LEU A 56 9.06 -1.79 8.72
C LEU A 56 8.45 -0.41 8.91
N PHE A 57 7.23 -0.24 8.45
CA PHE A 57 6.44 0.95 8.68
C PHE A 57 5.27 0.59 9.59
N PRO A 58 5.22 1.09 10.83
CA PRO A 58 4.07 0.89 11.70
C PRO A 58 2.86 1.65 11.16
N GLY A 59 1.67 1.14 11.40
CA GLY A 59 0.43 1.74 10.90
C GLY A 59 -0.80 1.06 11.47
N PHE A 60 -1.93 1.35 10.85
CA PHE A 60 -3.22 0.86 11.30
C PHE A 60 -4.03 0.33 10.12
N LEU A 61 -4.70 -0.79 10.35
CA LEU A 61 -5.84 -1.22 9.56
C LEU A 61 -7.08 -0.62 10.21
N THR A 62 -7.86 0.14 9.43
CA THR A 62 -9.09 0.77 9.94
C THR A 62 -10.29 0.30 9.14
N ASN A 63 -11.38 -0.05 9.81
CA ASN A 63 -12.64 -0.38 9.16
C ASN A 63 -13.81 0.31 9.88
N VAL A 64 -14.68 0.96 9.12
CA VAL A 64 -15.87 1.63 9.65
C VAL A 64 -17.08 0.75 9.42
N ASN A 65 -17.79 0.40 10.49
CA ASN A 65 -18.99 -0.42 10.39
C ASN A 65 -20.01 -0.06 11.49
N ILE A 66 -21.26 -0.46 11.32
CA ILE A 66 -22.26 -0.40 12.38
C ILE A 66 -22.19 -1.69 13.18
N TYR A 67 -22.08 -1.57 14.49
CA TYR A 67 -22.14 -2.70 15.42
C TYR A 67 -22.98 -2.29 16.61
N GLU A 68 -23.90 -3.17 17.03
CA GLU A 68 -24.89 -2.91 18.09
C GLU A 68 -25.68 -1.60 17.91
N GLY A 69 -26.04 -1.27 16.67
CA GLY A 69 -26.82 -0.07 16.35
C GLY A 69 -26.04 1.25 16.40
N SER A 70 -24.72 1.21 16.59
CA SER A 70 -23.86 2.39 16.62
C SER A 70 -22.76 2.32 15.56
N LEU A 71 -22.40 3.47 14.99
CA LEU A 71 -21.25 3.58 14.08
C LEU A 71 -19.95 3.43 14.89
N MET A 72 -19.14 2.46 14.53
CA MET A 72 -17.86 2.19 15.17
C MET A 72 -16.73 2.08 14.15
N ILE A 73 -15.52 2.35 14.64
CA ILE A 73 -14.28 2.24 13.89
C ILE A 73 -13.47 1.14 14.56
N ASN A 74 -13.24 0.04 13.83
CA ASN A 74 -12.24 -0.94 14.22
C ASN A 74 -10.85 -0.42 13.81
N VAL A 75 -9.89 -0.49 14.74
CA VAL A 75 -8.50 -0.09 14.55
C VAL A 75 -7.59 -1.22 15.01
N ASP A 76 -6.95 -1.88 14.06
CA ASP A 76 -5.97 -2.93 14.33
C ASP A 76 -4.55 -2.44 14.01
N LEU A 77 -3.58 -2.83 14.85
CA LEU A 77 -2.17 -2.56 14.61
C LEU A 77 -1.69 -3.33 13.38
N SER A 78 -1.01 -2.64 12.45
CA SER A 78 -0.48 -3.24 11.24
C SER A 78 0.94 -2.75 10.96
N HIS A 79 1.72 -3.56 10.25
CA HIS A 79 3.08 -3.21 9.85
C HIS A 79 3.26 -3.50 8.36
N LYS A 80 3.70 -2.49 7.60
CA LYS A 80 4.14 -2.70 6.22
C LYS A 80 5.61 -3.05 6.22
N VAL A 81 5.95 -4.24 5.74
CA VAL A 81 7.34 -4.67 5.53
C VAL A 81 7.72 -4.38 4.09
N LEU A 82 8.84 -3.68 3.89
CA LEU A 82 9.44 -3.42 2.59
C LEU A 82 10.85 -3.98 2.52
N ASN A 83 11.18 -4.59 1.38
CA ASN A 83 12.55 -4.95 1.06
C ASN A 83 13.31 -3.70 0.57
N LYS A 84 14.49 -3.45 1.13
CA LYS A 84 15.39 -2.36 0.70
C LYS A 84 16.08 -2.65 -0.64
N THR A 85 16.05 -3.90 -1.09
CA THR A 85 16.61 -4.29 -2.38
C THR A 85 15.72 -3.78 -3.51
N THR A 86 16.29 -2.94 -4.37
CA THR A 86 15.57 -2.40 -5.53
C THR A 86 15.44 -3.45 -6.63
N VAL A 87 14.46 -3.27 -7.52
CA VAL A 87 14.33 -4.11 -8.73
C VAL A 87 15.61 -4.05 -9.56
N PHE A 88 16.23 -2.88 -9.67
CA PHE A 88 17.51 -2.70 -10.36
C PHE A 88 18.63 -3.55 -9.74
N ASN A 89 18.78 -3.54 -8.41
CA ASN A 89 19.79 -4.35 -7.73
C ASN A 89 19.54 -5.85 -7.96
N ARG A 90 18.27 -6.29 -7.92
CA ARG A 90 17.92 -7.69 -8.24
C ARG A 90 18.26 -8.05 -9.69
N LEU A 91 17.96 -7.17 -10.64
CA LEU A 91 18.35 -7.38 -12.04
C LEU A 91 19.88 -7.51 -12.15
N GLN A 92 20.64 -6.61 -11.52
CA GLN A 92 22.10 -6.69 -11.53
C GLN A 92 22.61 -8.01 -10.93
N ASP A 93 22.07 -8.44 -9.78
CA ASP A 93 22.41 -9.72 -9.17
C ASP A 93 22.15 -10.89 -10.13
N ILE A 94 21.01 -10.91 -10.82
CA ILE A 94 20.67 -11.97 -11.78
C ILE A 94 21.62 -11.95 -12.97
N PHE A 95 21.82 -10.78 -13.60
CA PHE A 95 22.67 -10.66 -14.79
C PHE A 95 24.16 -10.93 -14.52
N THR A 96 24.61 -10.79 -13.27
CA THR A 96 25.99 -11.20 -12.89
C THR A 96 26.15 -12.71 -12.69
N GLN A 97 25.06 -13.46 -12.49
CA GLN A 97 25.10 -14.91 -12.28
C GLN A 97 25.12 -15.71 -13.58
N PHE A 98 24.67 -15.13 -14.69
CA PHE A 98 24.55 -15.80 -15.98
C PHE A 98 25.46 -15.16 -17.03
N VAL A 99 26.21 -15.99 -17.75
CA VAL A 99 27.01 -15.53 -18.91
C VAL A 99 26.12 -15.30 -20.13
N ASP A 100 25.06 -16.08 -20.28
CA ASP A 100 24.08 -15.96 -21.37
C ASP A 100 23.01 -14.93 -21.02
N PHE A 101 22.98 -13.85 -21.81
CA PHE A 101 22.03 -12.75 -21.66
C PHE A 101 20.57 -13.20 -21.76
N LYS A 102 20.25 -14.14 -22.65
CA LYS A 102 18.86 -14.57 -22.85
C LYS A 102 18.36 -15.36 -21.64
N ARG A 103 19.20 -16.23 -21.07
CA ARG A 103 18.89 -16.94 -19.83
C ARG A 103 18.72 -15.99 -18.64
N ALA A 104 19.54 -14.95 -18.55
CA ALA A 104 19.39 -13.91 -17.52
C ALA A 104 18.04 -13.19 -17.63
N GLN A 105 17.61 -12.85 -18.86
CA GLN A 105 16.30 -12.25 -19.10
C GLN A 105 15.15 -13.17 -18.69
N ASP A 106 15.23 -14.45 -19.02
CA ASP A 106 14.17 -15.42 -18.72
C ASP A 106 14.02 -15.63 -17.20
N GLU A 107 15.14 -15.77 -16.47
CA GLU A 107 15.11 -15.87 -15.00
C GLU A 107 14.68 -14.57 -14.33
N ALA A 108 15.09 -13.40 -14.84
CA ALA A 108 14.62 -12.12 -14.35
C ALA A 108 13.11 -11.93 -14.54
N THR A 109 12.58 -12.32 -15.72
CA THR A 109 11.14 -12.28 -16.00
C THR A 109 10.39 -13.19 -15.04
N LYS A 110 10.89 -14.41 -14.82
CA LYS A 110 10.30 -15.40 -13.92
C LYS A 110 10.32 -14.97 -12.44
N GLU A 111 11.37 -14.29 -11.99
CA GLU A 111 11.47 -13.82 -10.60
C GLU A 111 10.61 -12.57 -10.34
N LEU A 112 10.63 -11.61 -11.26
CA LEU A 112 10.08 -10.27 -11.04
C LEU A 112 8.64 -10.09 -11.51
N VAL A 113 8.22 -10.76 -12.58
CA VAL A 113 6.83 -10.66 -13.05
C VAL A 113 5.89 -11.28 -12.01
N GLY A 114 4.83 -10.56 -11.69
CA GLY A 114 3.89 -10.89 -10.63
C GLY A 114 4.20 -10.25 -9.28
N GLN A 115 5.43 -9.75 -9.07
CA GLN A 115 5.82 -9.11 -7.82
C GLN A 115 5.16 -7.73 -7.67
N ILE A 116 4.87 -7.37 -6.41
CA ILE A 116 4.38 -6.04 -6.05
C ILE A 116 5.56 -5.19 -5.59
N VAL A 117 5.82 -4.10 -6.29
CA VAL A 117 6.90 -3.16 -6.00
C VAL A 117 6.34 -1.83 -5.53
N LEU A 118 7.08 -1.16 -4.64
CA LEU A 118 6.77 0.20 -4.19
C LEU A 118 7.68 1.19 -4.91
N THR A 119 7.12 2.29 -5.41
CA THR A 119 7.91 3.41 -5.90
C THR A 119 8.12 4.44 -4.79
N THR A 120 9.37 4.87 -4.59
CA THR A 120 9.77 5.73 -3.48
C THR A 120 9.25 7.17 -3.62
N TYR A 121 9.04 7.64 -4.85
CA TYR A 121 8.65 9.03 -5.11
C TYR A 121 7.17 9.33 -4.83
N ASN A 122 6.27 8.34 -4.90
CA ASN A 122 4.84 8.55 -4.64
C ASN A 122 4.24 7.54 -3.64
N SER A 123 5.04 6.61 -3.12
CA SER A 123 4.60 5.55 -2.19
C SER A 123 3.46 4.67 -2.73
N LYS A 124 3.29 4.60 -4.06
CA LYS A 124 2.33 3.70 -4.71
C LYS A 124 2.98 2.36 -5.02
N THR A 125 2.16 1.33 -4.87
CA THR A 125 2.50 -0.05 -5.19
C THR A 125 2.01 -0.40 -6.60
N TYR A 126 2.85 -1.09 -7.36
CA TYR A 126 2.55 -1.57 -8.70
C TYR A 126 2.85 -3.06 -8.77
N LYS A 127 2.08 -3.79 -9.58
CA LYS A 127 2.42 -5.17 -9.94
C LYS A 127 3.22 -5.13 -11.23
N ILE A 128 4.33 -5.85 -11.30
CA ILE A 128 5.09 -6.02 -12.54
C ILE A 128 4.34 -7.04 -13.40
N ASP A 129 3.81 -6.62 -14.55
CA ASP A 129 3.10 -7.53 -15.47
C ASP A 129 4.03 -8.09 -16.55
N GLU A 130 5.01 -7.31 -17.01
CA GLU A 130 6.03 -7.73 -17.98
C GLU A 130 7.31 -6.89 -17.84
N ILE A 131 8.38 -7.32 -18.51
CA ILE A 131 9.64 -6.58 -18.65
C ILE A 131 9.90 -6.37 -20.13
N ALA A 132 9.98 -5.10 -20.56
CA ALA A 132 10.42 -4.75 -21.89
C ALA A 132 11.96 -4.74 -21.92
N TRP A 133 12.52 -5.67 -22.70
CA TRP A 133 13.96 -5.90 -22.82
C TRP A 133 14.61 -5.07 -23.93
#